data_AF-A0AAE1MJR3-F1
#
_entry.id   AF-A0AAE1MJR3-F1
#
_cell.length_a   1.000
_cell.length_b   1.000
_cell.length_c   1.000
_cell.angle_alpha   90.00
_cell.angle_beta   90.00
_cell.angle_gamma   90.00
#
_symmetry.space_group_name_H-M   'P 1'
#
loop_
_entity.id
_entity.type
_entity.pdbx_description
1 polymer ?
#
loop_
_entity_poly.entity_id
_entity_poly.type
_entity_poly.pdbx_seq_one_letter_code
_entity_poly.pdbx_strand_id
1 'polypeptide(L)'
;MMASTKAVSFLRRYLQSPRILTCYRSFCSLPESSVNDNVDDEVLVEGNAASRTAILNRPSVLNAINCTMGARLHKLCKSWEDNPDIGFVMVKGRGRAFAAGGDIVALYRFLNQGNLEACKEFFRTVYSYIYFLGTYLKPHVALLNGITMGGGAGISIPGTFRVATDKTIFATPETLIGFHPDAGASFYLSHLPGHLGEYLGLTGEKLNGVEMTNCGLATHYTLSARLPLIEEHMGKLVTDDPSVIETTLEKYGDLAQPDSRSALQRIETIDKCFSHDTVEEIVDALASEASQTNDPWCTSTLNRLKEASPLSLKVALRSIREGRFQTLDQCLSREYHMSLQAISKNISGDFCEGVRARVVDKDMAPKWDPPMLEKVSDDMVDQCFLPLSASEPGLDLPTKIREAFI
;
A
#
# COMPACT_ATOMS: atom_id res chain seq x y z
N MET A 1 -13.25 0.49 -75.57
CA MET A 1 -14.26 1.08 -76.49
C MET A 1 -15.24 1.89 -75.64
N MET A 2 -15.37 3.18 -75.99
CA MET A 2 -16.31 4.26 -75.60
C MET A 2 -17.47 3.91 -74.63
N ALA A 3 -17.67 4.57 -73.48
CA ALA A 3 -18.03 5.97 -73.19
C ALA A 3 -19.52 6.34 -73.41
N SER A 4 -20.04 7.16 -72.45
CA SER A 4 -21.12 8.17 -72.56
C SER A 4 -22.56 7.78 -72.16
N THR A 5 -23.43 8.59 -71.51
CA THR A 5 -23.42 9.77 -70.58
C THR A 5 -24.91 10.10 -70.24
N LYS A 6 -25.18 10.79 -69.10
CA LYS A 6 -26.31 11.72 -68.77
C LYS A 6 -27.71 11.13 -68.46
N ALA A 7 -28.62 11.78 -67.73
CA ALA A 7 -28.67 12.83 -66.68
C ALA A 7 -30.18 12.96 -66.28
N VAL A 8 -30.54 12.95 -64.99
CA VAL A 8 -31.06 14.09 -64.16
C VAL A 8 -32.53 14.54 -64.40
N SER A 9 -33.37 14.17 -63.42
CA SER A 9 -34.53 14.83 -62.74
C SER A 9 -35.17 16.14 -63.25
N PHE A 10 -36.50 16.32 -63.10
CA PHE A 10 -37.21 16.94 -61.93
C PHE A 10 -38.73 17.16 -62.16
N LEU A 11 -39.47 17.38 -61.05
CA LEU A 11 -40.82 17.97 -60.84
C LEU A 11 -42.02 16.98 -60.85
N ARG A 12 -43.05 17.05 -59.98
CA ARG A 12 -43.44 17.89 -58.81
C ARG A 12 -44.59 17.18 -58.05
N ARG A 13 -44.80 17.56 -56.78
CA ARG A 13 -45.71 17.03 -55.75
C ARG A 13 -47.22 17.06 -56.08
N TYR A 14 -47.97 16.12 -55.49
CA TYR A 14 -49.41 16.17 -55.22
C TYR A 14 -49.71 16.10 -53.72
N LEU A 15 -50.92 16.55 -53.38
CA LEU A 15 -51.49 16.97 -52.10
C LEU A 15 -51.97 15.85 -51.15
N GLN A 16 -51.99 16.21 -49.86
CA GLN A 16 -52.97 15.88 -48.78
C GLN A 16 -53.00 14.48 -48.09
N SER A 17 -52.46 14.49 -46.84
CA SER A 17 -52.93 13.95 -45.52
C SER A 17 -53.69 12.61 -45.40
N PRO A 18 -53.40 11.76 -44.38
CA PRO A 18 -54.02 11.96 -43.06
C PRO A 18 -53.15 11.67 -41.81
N ARG A 19 -53.44 12.43 -40.74
CA ARG A 19 -53.42 12.10 -39.30
C ARG A 19 -52.13 11.52 -38.68
N ILE A 20 -51.38 12.38 -37.98
CA ILE A 20 -50.30 12.01 -37.06
C ILE A 20 -50.85 11.90 -35.63
N LEU A 21 -50.61 10.75 -34.99
CA LEU A 21 -50.68 10.56 -33.55
C LEU A 21 -49.58 11.40 -32.87
N THR A 22 -49.97 12.36 -32.04
CA THR A 22 -49.07 13.04 -31.11
C THR A 22 -48.68 12.09 -29.98
N CYS A 23 -47.47 11.55 -30.03
CA CYS A 23 -46.83 10.91 -28.89
C CYS A 23 -46.11 11.99 -28.08
N TYR A 24 -46.70 12.37 -26.93
CA TYR A 24 -46.02 13.15 -25.90
C TYR A 24 -44.86 12.32 -25.35
N ARG A 25 -43.62 12.68 -25.69
CA ARG A 25 -42.45 12.18 -24.97
C ARG A 25 -42.36 12.95 -23.65
N SER A 26 -42.86 12.33 -22.59
CA SER A 26 -42.55 12.72 -21.22
C SER A 26 -41.04 12.60 -21.00
N PHE A 27 -40.41 13.68 -20.53
CA PHE A 27 -39.05 13.65 -20.02
C PHE A 27 -39.04 12.77 -18.77
N CYS A 28 -38.60 11.51 -18.91
CA CYS A 28 -38.18 10.71 -17.76
C CYS A 28 -36.76 11.12 -17.42
N SER A 29 -36.64 11.97 -16.39
CA SER A 29 -35.42 12.08 -15.59
C SER A 29 -35.05 10.68 -15.10
N LEU A 30 -33.90 10.17 -15.56
CA LEU A 30 -33.26 9.04 -14.91
C LEU A 30 -33.00 9.44 -13.45
N PRO A 31 -33.28 8.57 -12.47
CA PRO A 31 -32.91 8.88 -11.10
C PRO A 31 -31.40 9.00 -11.04
N GLU A 32 -30.91 10.10 -10.45
CA GLU A 32 -29.56 10.15 -9.92
C GLU A 32 -29.34 8.87 -9.13
N SER A 33 -28.38 8.07 -9.57
CA SER A 33 -27.92 6.90 -8.81
C SER A 33 -27.48 7.42 -7.45
N SER A 34 -28.32 7.23 -6.44
CA SER A 34 -27.92 7.34 -5.06
C SER A 34 -26.78 6.37 -4.84
N VAL A 35 -25.55 6.89 -4.84
CA VAL A 35 -24.37 6.16 -4.37
C VAL A 35 -24.55 6.02 -2.86
N ASN A 36 -25.39 5.06 -2.46
CA ASN A 36 -25.22 4.40 -1.18
C ASN A 36 -24.01 3.50 -1.38
N ASP A 37 -22.81 4.06 -1.22
CA ASP A 37 -21.62 3.26 -0.94
C ASP A 37 -21.87 2.62 0.42
N ASN A 38 -22.51 1.46 0.39
CA ASN A 38 -22.77 0.73 1.61
C ASN A 38 -21.40 0.35 2.15
N VAL A 39 -21.01 0.93 3.29
CA VAL A 39 -19.73 0.68 3.98
C VAL A 39 -19.48 -0.83 4.13
N ASP A 40 -20.57 -1.60 4.20
CA ASP A 40 -20.56 -3.06 4.23
C ASP A 40 -19.95 -3.74 2.99
N ASP A 41 -20.02 -3.10 1.82
CA ASP A 41 -19.64 -3.70 0.55
C ASP A 41 -18.14 -3.61 0.28
N GLU A 42 -17.41 -2.66 0.87
CA GLU A 42 -15.96 -2.50 0.65
C GLU A 42 -15.10 -3.48 1.46
N VAL A 43 -15.62 -3.98 2.58
CA VAL A 43 -15.01 -5.08 3.35
C VAL A 43 -16.08 -6.11 3.69
N LEU A 44 -16.06 -7.24 2.99
CA LEU A 44 -17.00 -8.33 3.23
C LEU A 44 -16.55 -9.17 4.43
N VAL A 45 -17.48 -9.89 5.04
CA VAL A 45 -17.21 -10.79 6.17
C VAL A 45 -17.71 -12.18 5.82
N GLU A 46 -16.82 -13.17 5.91
CA GLU A 46 -17.16 -14.59 5.90
C GLU A 46 -16.98 -15.15 7.32
N GLY A 47 -17.92 -15.97 7.78
CA GLY A 47 -17.90 -16.56 9.12
C GLY A 47 -17.87 -18.08 9.04
N ASN A 48 -16.93 -18.68 9.76
CA ASN A 48 -16.88 -20.12 10.00
C ASN A 48 -17.06 -20.41 11.49
N ALA A 49 -16.88 -21.68 11.90
CA ALA A 49 -17.14 -22.13 13.28
C ALA A 49 -16.43 -21.27 14.33
N ALA A 50 -15.09 -21.18 14.27
CA ALA A 50 -14.29 -20.40 15.21
C ALA A 50 -13.43 -19.31 14.56
N SER A 51 -13.67 -19.00 13.28
CA SER A 51 -12.90 -17.97 12.56
C SER A 51 -13.78 -16.97 11.83
N ARG A 52 -13.23 -15.77 11.63
CA ARG A 52 -13.82 -14.71 10.82
C ARG A 52 -12.82 -14.25 9.77
N THR A 53 -13.30 -14.05 8.55
CA THR A 53 -12.48 -13.57 7.44
C THR A 53 -12.98 -12.23 6.96
N ALA A 54 -12.14 -11.20 7.06
CA ALA A 54 -12.34 -9.91 6.40
C ALA A 54 -11.85 -9.98 4.95
N ILE A 55 -12.66 -9.52 4.00
CA ILE A 55 -12.33 -9.58 2.57
C ILE A 55 -12.35 -8.17 2.00
N LEU A 56 -11.18 -7.69 1.61
CA LEU A 56 -11.03 -6.39 0.96
C LEU A 56 -11.67 -6.47 -0.44
N ASN A 57 -12.69 -5.66 -0.69
CA ASN A 57 -13.58 -5.80 -1.85
C ASN A 57 -13.70 -4.51 -2.67
N ARG A 58 -12.55 -3.92 -3.04
CA ARG A 58 -12.45 -2.85 -4.04
C ARG A 58 -11.55 -3.28 -5.20
N PRO A 59 -11.84 -4.41 -5.90
CA PRO A 59 -10.91 -5.02 -6.86
C PRO A 59 -10.61 -4.14 -8.08
N SER A 60 -11.52 -3.23 -8.45
CA SER A 60 -11.35 -2.27 -9.55
C SER A 60 -10.20 -1.29 -9.32
N VAL A 61 -9.88 -1.00 -8.06
CA VAL A 61 -8.77 -0.13 -7.62
C VAL A 61 -7.73 -0.90 -6.80
N LEU A 62 -7.62 -2.21 -7.04
CA LEU A 62 -6.62 -3.08 -6.39
C LEU A 62 -6.69 -3.09 -4.86
N ASN A 63 -7.91 -2.98 -4.34
CA ASN A 63 -8.17 -2.96 -2.89
C ASN A 63 -7.38 -1.87 -2.17
N ALA A 64 -7.18 -0.70 -2.82
CA ALA A 64 -6.62 0.48 -2.18
C ALA A 64 -7.45 0.83 -0.94
N ILE A 65 -6.77 1.07 0.19
CA ILE A 65 -7.38 1.26 1.50
C ILE A 65 -7.84 2.71 1.61
N ASN A 66 -9.13 2.93 1.83
CA ASN A 66 -9.68 4.25 2.17
C ASN A 66 -10.04 4.31 3.67
N CYS A 67 -10.50 5.48 4.13
CA CYS A 67 -10.84 5.69 5.55
C CYS A 67 -11.98 4.77 6.00
N THR A 68 -12.98 4.56 5.14
CA THR A 68 -14.14 3.70 5.38
C THR A 68 -13.74 2.26 5.65
N MET A 69 -12.87 1.69 4.81
CA MET A 69 -12.31 0.35 5.01
C MET A 69 -11.51 0.25 6.31
N GLY A 70 -10.64 1.22 6.59
CA GLY A 70 -9.84 1.24 7.83
C GLY A 70 -10.72 1.25 9.09
N ALA A 71 -11.72 2.14 9.13
CA ALA A 71 -12.68 2.22 10.24
C ALA A 71 -13.48 0.92 10.40
N ARG A 72 -13.90 0.31 9.29
CA ARG A 72 -14.64 -0.94 9.28
C ARG A 72 -13.80 -2.11 9.79
N LEU A 73 -12.57 -2.26 9.31
CA LEU A 73 -11.64 -3.29 9.77
C LEU A 73 -11.39 -3.16 11.27
N HIS A 74 -11.14 -1.94 11.75
CA HIS A 74 -10.98 -1.68 13.18
C HIS A 74 -12.20 -2.11 13.99
N LYS A 75 -13.41 -1.72 13.57
CA LYS A 75 -14.66 -2.11 14.24
C LYS A 75 -14.85 -3.63 14.27
N LEU A 76 -14.58 -4.31 13.16
CA LEU A 76 -14.71 -5.77 13.04
C LEU A 76 -13.72 -6.48 13.96
N CYS A 77 -12.43 -6.17 13.85
CA CYS A 77 -11.39 -6.80 14.67
C CYS A 77 -11.63 -6.54 16.16
N LYS A 78 -12.01 -5.32 16.58
CA LYS A 78 -12.40 -5.07 17.97
C LYS A 78 -13.56 -5.96 18.43
N SER A 79 -14.62 -6.06 17.63
CA SER A 79 -15.75 -6.93 17.95
C SER A 79 -15.37 -8.42 17.99
N TRP A 80 -14.39 -8.84 17.20
CA TRP A 80 -13.96 -10.23 17.12
C TRP A 80 -13.00 -10.61 18.25
N GLU A 81 -12.17 -9.67 18.70
CA GLU A 81 -11.30 -9.86 19.86
C GLU A 81 -12.10 -10.16 21.12
N ASP A 82 -13.18 -9.40 21.37
CA ASP A 82 -14.03 -9.55 22.56
C ASP A 82 -14.95 -10.80 22.53
N ASN A 83 -15.06 -11.48 21.39
CA ASN A 83 -16.00 -12.60 21.22
C ASN A 83 -15.33 -13.96 21.53
N PRO A 84 -15.74 -14.69 22.57
CA PRO A 84 -15.11 -15.97 22.94
C PRO A 84 -15.31 -17.09 21.92
N ASP A 85 -16.30 -16.99 21.03
CA ASP A 85 -16.56 -18.00 19.99
C ASP A 85 -15.60 -17.86 18.79
N ILE A 86 -14.82 -16.78 18.72
CA ILE A 86 -13.84 -16.54 17.65
C ILE A 86 -12.45 -16.82 18.20
N GLY A 87 -11.79 -17.86 17.69
CA GLY A 87 -10.43 -18.20 18.08
C GLY A 87 -9.36 -17.44 17.29
N PHE A 88 -9.60 -17.16 16.00
CA PHE A 88 -8.66 -16.40 15.17
C PHE A 88 -9.36 -15.65 14.03
N VAL A 89 -8.64 -14.73 13.40
CA VAL A 89 -9.16 -13.92 12.30
C VAL A 89 -8.27 -14.03 11.07
N MET A 90 -8.87 -13.88 9.89
CA MET A 90 -8.18 -13.89 8.61
C MET A 90 -8.48 -12.61 7.83
N VAL A 91 -7.53 -12.19 7.00
CA VAL A 91 -7.75 -11.13 6.01
C VAL A 91 -7.26 -11.58 4.64
N LYS A 92 -8.06 -11.34 3.61
CA LYS A 92 -7.72 -11.60 2.20
C LYS A 92 -8.23 -10.49 1.28
N GLY A 93 -7.61 -10.33 0.11
CA GLY A 93 -8.10 -9.43 -0.92
C GLY A 93 -8.91 -10.16 -1.98
N ARG A 94 -9.98 -9.53 -2.49
CA ARG A 94 -10.70 -10.02 -3.66
C ARG A 94 -9.97 -9.60 -4.94
N GLY A 95 -9.88 -10.53 -5.90
CA GLY A 95 -9.32 -10.25 -7.22
C GLY A 95 -7.81 -10.44 -7.28
N ARG A 96 -7.11 -9.54 -7.98
CA ARG A 96 -5.68 -9.70 -8.33
C ARG A 96 -4.69 -9.10 -7.31
N ALA A 97 -5.18 -8.48 -6.25
CA ALA A 97 -4.37 -7.82 -5.24
C ALA A 97 -4.87 -8.19 -3.85
N PHE A 98 -3.96 -8.30 -2.89
CA PHE A 98 -4.33 -8.22 -1.50
C PHE A 98 -4.81 -6.78 -1.21
N ALA A 99 -3.87 -5.83 -1.26
CA ALA A 99 -4.11 -4.38 -1.17
C ALA A 99 -2.91 -3.61 -1.73
N ALA A 100 -3.16 -2.67 -2.64
CA ALA A 100 -2.12 -1.89 -3.33
C ALA A 100 -1.75 -0.56 -2.65
N GLY A 101 -1.94 -0.45 -1.33
CA GLY A 101 -1.63 0.75 -0.56
C GLY A 101 -2.86 1.54 -0.12
N GLY A 102 -2.63 2.73 0.44
CA GLY A 102 -3.69 3.68 0.71
C GLY A 102 -4.28 4.28 -0.57
N ASP A 103 -5.52 4.76 -0.53
CA ASP A 103 -6.18 5.43 -1.64
C ASP A 103 -5.62 6.86 -1.83
N ILE A 104 -4.37 6.94 -2.30
CA ILE A 104 -3.63 8.19 -2.52
C ILE A 104 -4.30 9.10 -3.55
N VAL A 105 -5.11 8.54 -4.45
CA VAL A 105 -5.92 9.33 -5.39
C VAL A 105 -7.03 10.07 -4.66
N ALA A 106 -7.68 9.43 -3.69
CA ALA A 106 -8.65 10.11 -2.82
C ALA A 106 -7.96 11.21 -1.99
N LEU A 107 -6.81 10.92 -1.38
CA LEU A 107 -6.03 11.92 -0.62
C LEU A 107 -5.65 13.13 -1.50
N TYR A 108 -5.12 12.89 -2.70
CA TYR A 108 -4.80 13.93 -3.67
C TYR A 108 -6.02 14.81 -4.00
N ARG A 109 -7.20 14.21 -4.21
CA ARG A 109 -8.43 14.95 -4.47
C ARG A 109 -8.86 15.80 -3.27
N PHE A 110 -8.80 15.25 -2.05
CA PHE A 110 -9.12 16.00 -0.84
C PHE A 110 -8.19 17.20 -0.67
N LEU A 111 -6.88 17.02 -0.85
CA LEU A 111 -5.90 18.11 -0.77
C LEU A 111 -6.16 19.21 -1.81
N ASN A 112 -6.52 18.85 -3.04
CA ASN A 112 -6.86 19.82 -4.08
C ASN A 112 -8.19 20.55 -3.83
N GLN A 113 -9.05 19.99 -2.99
CA GLN A 113 -10.27 20.62 -2.51
C GLN A 113 -10.06 21.41 -1.20
N GLY A 114 -8.83 21.45 -0.68
CA GLY A 114 -8.50 22.09 0.60
C GLY A 114 -8.98 21.31 1.84
N ASN A 115 -9.39 20.05 1.68
CA ASN A 115 -9.90 19.21 2.75
C ASN A 115 -8.78 18.42 3.44
N LEU A 116 -7.89 19.12 4.13
CA LEU A 116 -6.77 18.52 4.86
C LEU A 116 -7.26 17.59 5.99
N GLU A 117 -8.37 17.93 6.65
CA GLU A 117 -8.91 17.14 7.76
C GLU A 117 -9.35 15.74 7.35
N ALA A 118 -9.91 15.56 6.15
CA ALA A 118 -10.24 14.23 5.63
C ALA A 118 -8.98 13.35 5.47
N CYS A 119 -7.84 13.93 5.06
CA CYS A 119 -6.57 13.21 4.99
C CYS A 119 -6.04 12.87 6.38
N LYS A 120 -6.12 13.81 7.34
CA LYS A 120 -5.72 13.55 8.74
C LYS A 120 -6.52 12.40 9.35
N GLU A 121 -7.83 12.38 9.11
CA GLU A 121 -8.71 11.34 9.60
C GLU A 121 -8.41 9.97 8.99
N PHE A 122 -8.06 9.95 7.70
CA PHE A 122 -7.56 8.73 7.05
C PHE A 122 -6.33 8.17 7.76
N PHE A 123 -5.26 8.96 7.91
CA PHE A 123 -4.03 8.49 8.56
C PHE A 123 -4.27 8.09 10.01
N ARG A 124 -5.03 8.88 10.76
CA ARG A 124 -5.38 8.57 12.16
C ARG A 124 -6.10 7.24 12.25
N THR A 125 -7.13 7.03 11.44
CA THR A 125 -7.94 5.81 11.44
C THR A 125 -7.11 4.59 11.07
N VAL A 126 -6.36 4.68 9.96
CA VAL A 126 -5.60 3.54 9.44
C VAL A 126 -4.43 3.20 10.37
N TYR A 127 -3.67 4.17 10.87
CA TYR A 127 -2.53 3.88 11.75
C TYR A 127 -2.98 3.37 13.11
N SER A 128 -4.10 3.87 13.64
CA SER A 128 -4.71 3.30 14.85
C SER A 128 -5.09 1.84 14.65
N TYR A 129 -5.64 1.48 13.49
CA TYR A 129 -5.93 0.09 13.15
C TYR A 129 -4.67 -0.76 13.01
N ILE A 130 -3.60 -0.24 12.39
CA ILE A 130 -2.32 -0.95 12.24
C ILE A 130 -1.70 -1.25 13.61
N TYR A 131 -1.71 -0.26 14.52
CA TYR A 131 -1.28 -0.50 15.90
C TYR A 131 -2.16 -1.53 16.60
N PHE A 132 -3.48 -1.43 16.42
CA PHE A 132 -4.44 -2.38 16.98
C PHE A 132 -4.19 -3.81 16.49
N LEU A 133 -3.83 -3.97 15.21
CA LEU A 133 -3.44 -5.23 14.60
C LEU A 133 -2.12 -5.76 15.17
N GLY A 134 -1.10 -4.92 15.29
CA GLY A 134 0.19 -5.29 15.88
C GLY A 134 0.15 -5.67 17.36
N THR A 135 -0.94 -5.32 18.04
CA THR A 135 -1.20 -5.60 19.47
C THR A 135 -2.44 -6.47 19.66
N TYR A 136 -2.86 -7.18 18.62
CA TYR A 136 -4.11 -7.94 18.61
C TYR A 136 -3.97 -9.22 19.44
N LEU A 137 -4.97 -9.51 20.27
CA LEU A 137 -4.88 -10.60 21.26
C LEU A 137 -5.16 -12.00 20.70
N LYS A 138 -5.62 -12.08 19.45
CA LYS A 138 -5.92 -13.34 18.77
C LYS A 138 -5.01 -13.54 17.57
N PRO A 139 -4.74 -14.79 17.15
CA PRO A 139 -4.01 -15.02 15.92
C PRO A 139 -4.66 -14.31 14.73
N HIS A 140 -3.86 -13.57 13.98
CA HIS A 140 -4.27 -12.92 12.75
C HIS A 140 -3.52 -13.51 11.56
N VAL A 141 -4.25 -13.95 10.54
CA VAL A 141 -3.69 -14.59 9.34
C VAL A 141 -3.97 -13.72 8.11
N ALA A 142 -2.93 -13.17 7.50
CA ALA A 142 -3.02 -12.45 6.23
C ALA A 142 -2.68 -13.35 5.04
N LEU A 143 -3.60 -13.48 4.08
CA LEU A 143 -3.36 -14.18 2.81
C LEU A 143 -2.93 -13.18 1.74
N LEU A 144 -1.62 -13.04 1.52
CA LEU A 144 -1.00 -12.00 0.69
C LEU A 144 -1.00 -12.33 -0.80
N ASN A 145 -2.12 -12.83 -1.33
CA ASN A 145 -2.22 -13.25 -2.71
C ASN A 145 -2.36 -12.07 -3.68
N GLY A 146 -1.25 -11.69 -4.32
CA GLY A 146 -1.19 -10.56 -5.25
C GLY A 146 -0.42 -9.37 -4.71
N ILE A 147 -0.70 -8.19 -5.25
CA ILE A 147 -0.05 -6.93 -4.86
C ILE A 147 -0.33 -6.63 -3.37
N THR A 148 0.75 -6.38 -2.61
CA THR A 148 0.76 -6.02 -1.19
C THR A 148 1.73 -4.87 -0.98
N MET A 149 1.27 -3.62 -1.10
CA MET A 149 2.13 -2.43 -1.09
C MET A 149 1.67 -1.39 -0.08
N GLY A 150 2.58 -0.57 0.45
CA GLY A 150 2.31 0.55 1.36
C GLY A 150 1.35 0.19 2.48
N GLY A 151 0.23 0.93 2.62
CA GLY A 151 -0.83 0.62 3.58
C GLY A 151 -1.34 -0.84 3.56
N GLY A 152 -1.26 -1.56 2.43
CA GLY A 152 -1.55 -3.00 2.35
C GLY A 152 -0.58 -3.84 3.17
N ALA A 153 0.70 -3.49 3.15
CA ALA A 153 1.69 -4.07 4.05
C ALA A 153 1.40 -3.70 5.51
N GLY A 154 1.02 -2.43 5.78
CA GLY A 154 0.68 -1.99 7.12
C GLY A 154 -0.49 -2.75 7.76
N ILE A 155 -1.53 -3.07 7.00
CA ILE A 155 -2.69 -3.85 7.51
C ILE A 155 -2.47 -5.37 7.54
N SER A 156 -1.23 -5.85 7.38
CA SER A 156 -0.95 -7.29 7.30
C SER A 156 0.33 -7.72 8.01
N ILE A 157 1.44 -6.99 7.83
CA ILE A 157 2.74 -7.36 8.39
C ILE A 157 2.77 -7.39 9.92
N PRO A 158 2.14 -6.43 10.65
CA PRO A 158 2.09 -6.49 12.11
C PRO A 158 1.26 -7.66 12.68
N GLY A 159 0.50 -8.39 11.85
CA GLY A 159 -0.28 -9.55 12.32
C GLY A 159 0.59 -10.78 12.61
N THR A 160 0.00 -11.82 13.20
CA THR A 160 0.73 -13.05 13.63
C THR A 160 1.31 -13.83 12.45
N PHE A 161 0.49 -14.14 11.44
CA PHE A 161 0.85 -14.97 10.30
C PHE A 161 0.63 -14.24 8.99
N ARG A 162 1.63 -14.33 8.10
CA ARG A 162 1.64 -13.73 6.77
C ARG A 162 1.95 -14.83 5.76
N VAL A 163 0.96 -15.21 4.96
CA VAL A 163 1.05 -16.27 3.95
C VAL A 163 1.24 -15.62 2.59
N ALA A 164 2.47 -15.64 2.10
CA ALA A 164 2.80 -15.20 0.75
C ALA A 164 2.54 -16.30 -0.28
N THR A 165 2.39 -15.91 -1.54
CA THR A 165 2.15 -16.81 -2.67
C THR A 165 3.04 -16.51 -3.87
N ASP A 166 2.98 -17.36 -4.88
CA ASP A 166 3.61 -17.16 -6.19
C ASP A 166 3.14 -15.88 -6.91
N LYS A 167 2.04 -15.28 -6.46
CA LYS A 167 1.50 -14.02 -6.99
C LYS A 167 1.81 -12.81 -6.12
N THR A 168 2.40 -12.99 -4.94
CA THR A 168 2.71 -11.88 -4.06
C THR A 168 3.72 -10.95 -4.70
N ILE A 169 3.40 -9.65 -4.68
CA ILE A 169 4.32 -8.58 -5.07
C ILE A 169 4.29 -7.56 -3.95
N PHE A 170 5.35 -7.54 -3.14
CA PHE A 170 5.54 -6.59 -2.07
C PHE A 170 6.44 -5.43 -2.51
N ALA A 171 6.10 -4.21 -2.08
CA ALA A 171 6.98 -3.05 -2.21
C ALA A 171 6.51 -1.92 -1.29
N THR A 172 7.45 -1.03 -0.95
CA THR A 172 7.21 0.29 -0.32
C THR A 172 7.67 1.39 -1.30
N PRO A 173 6.87 1.71 -2.34
CA PRO A 173 7.26 2.64 -3.40
C PRO A 173 7.01 4.12 -3.07
N GLU A 174 6.80 4.47 -1.80
CA GLU A 174 6.34 5.79 -1.37
C GLU A 174 7.29 6.93 -1.77
N THR A 175 8.61 6.68 -1.79
CA THR A 175 9.60 7.68 -2.21
C THR A 175 9.43 8.11 -3.68
N LEU A 176 8.85 7.25 -4.53
CA LEU A 176 8.59 7.52 -5.95
C LEU A 176 7.35 8.39 -6.18
N ILE A 177 6.53 8.60 -5.14
CA ILE A 177 5.36 9.49 -5.16
C ILE A 177 5.52 10.70 -4.25
N GLY A 178 6.74 10.99 -3.78
CA GLY A 178 6.99 12.14 -2.91
C GLY A 178 6.50 11.95 -1.47
N PHE A 179 6.53 10.71 -0.99
CA PHE A 179 6.10 10.32 0.35
C PHE A 179 7.16 9.46 1.05
N HIS A 180 6.98 9.18 2.35
CA HIS A 180 7.88 8.28 3.08
C HIS A 180 7.26 6.88 3.20
N PRO A 181 8.06 5.81 3.31
CA PRO A 181 7.55 4.51 3.76
C PRO A 181 6.83 4.70 5.10
N ASP A 182 5.54 4.39 5.12
CA ASP A 182 4.63 4.70 6.21
C ASP A 182 3.92 3.45 6.73
N ALA A 183 2.85 3.61 7.51
CA ALA A 183 2.00 2.49 7.94
C ALA A 183 2.76 1.38 8.70
N GLY A 184 3.75 1.76 9.51
CA GLY A 184 4.64 0.88 10.27
C GLY A 184 5.87 0.40 9.49
N ALA A 185 6.08 0.88 8.26
CA ALA A 185 7.21 0.46 7.44
C ALA A 185 8.56 0.75 8.06
N SER A 186 8.74 1.87 8.75
CA SER A 186 10.00 2.15 9.43
C SER A 186 10.31 1.13 10.54
N PHE A 187 9.28 0.53 11.14
CA PHE A 187 9.45 -0.56 12.10
C PHE A 187 9.86 -1.86 11.39
N TYR A 188 9.04 -2.42 10.50
CA TYR A 188 9.36 -3.74 9.96
C TYR A 188 10.53 -3.73 8.96
N LEU A 189 10.79 -2.64 8.24
CA LEU A 189 11.94 -2.56 7.33
C LEU A 189 13.25 -2.51 8.12
N SER A 190 13.29 -1.77 9.24
CA SER A 190 14.51 -1.61 10.05
C SER A 190 14.95 -2.88 10.78
N HIS A 191 14.06 -3.86 10.91
CA HIS A 191 14.31 -5.17 11.49
C HIS A 191 14.67 -6.24 10.45
N LEU A 192 14.74 -5.88 9.16
CA LEU A 192 15.24 -6.78 8.12
C LEU A 192 16.76 -6.99 8.24
N PRO A 193 17.29 -8.10 7.70
CA PRO A 193 18.72 -8.36 7.74
C PRO A 193 19.57 -7.24 7.13
N GLY A 194 20.64 -6.86 7.84
CA GLY A 194 21.63 -5.89 7.38
C GLY A 194 21.02 -4.51 7.09
N HIS A 195 21.20 -4.05 5.85
CA HIS A 195 20.64 -2.81 5.31
C HIS A 195 19.60 -3.03 4.20
N LEU A 196 18.98 -4.22 4.18
CA LEU A 196 17.92 -4.54 3.21
C LEU A 196 16.71 -3.61 3.36
N GLY A 197 16.37 -3.22 4.58
CA GLY A 197 15.27 -2.29 4.86
C GLY A 197 15.43 -0.94 4.17
N GLU A 198 16.62 -0.35 4.31
CA GLU A 198 17.01 0.91 3.68
C GLU A 198 16.99 0.77 2.15
N TYR A 199 17.50 -0.33 1.59
CA TYR A 199 17.41 -0.61 0.16
C TYR A 199 15.96 -0.63 -0.34
N LEU A 200 15.08 -1.39 0.32
CA LEU A 200 13.68 -1.53 -0.09
C LEU A 200 12.92 -0.20 0.04
N GLY A 201 13.10 0.50 1.16
CA GLY A 201 12.41 1.75 1.45
C GLY A 201 12.83 2.91 0.54
N LEU A 202 14.12 2.99 0.18
CA LEU A 202 14.63 4.06 -0.68
C LEU A 202 14.32 3.81 -2.16
N THR A 203 14.49 2.57 -2.63
CA THR A 203 14.38 2.25 -4.06
C THR A 203 12.97 1.87 -4.48
N GLY A 204 12.12 1.47 -3.53
CA GLY A 204 10.80 0.87 -3.79
C GLY A 204 10.88 -0.47 -4.52
N GLU A 205 11.99 -1.20 -4.39
CA GLU A 205 12.18 -2.48 -5.08
C GLU A 205 11.09 -3.49 -4.68
N LYS A 206 10.72 -4.31 -5.65
CA LYS A 206 9.69 -5.33 -5.46
C LYS A 206 10.32 -6.62 -4.95
N LEU A 207 9.67 -7.24 -3.97
CA LEU A 207 9.94 -8.61 -3.56
C LEU A 207 8.78 -9.51 -3.95
N ASN A 208 9.09 -10.71 -4.43
CA ASN A 208 8.09 -11.76 -4.59
C ASN A 208 7.86 -12.51 -3.26
N GLY A 209 6.89 -13.42 -3.23
CA GLY A 209 6.53 -14.16 -2.01
C GLY A 209 7.64 -15.04 -1.43
N VAL A 210 8.51 -15.59 -2.28
CA VAL A 210 9.67 -16.38 -1.85
C VAL A 210 10.68 -15.47 -1.15
N GLU A 211 10.97 -14.32 -1.74
CA GLU A 211 11.88 -13.33 -1.17
C GLU A 211 11.36 -12.79 0.16
N MET A 212 10.07 -12.46 0.25
CA MET A 212 9.45 -12.03 1.52
C MET A 212 9.63 -13.07 2.64
N THR A 213 9.50 -14.35 2.32
CA THR A 213 9.65 -15.42 3.32
C THR A 213 11.10 -15.55 3.77
N ASN A 214 12.05 -15.44 2.83
CA ASN A 214 13.48 -15.55 3.13
C ASN A 214 14.02 -14.35 3.93
N CYS A 215 13.46 -13.15 3.77
CA CYS A 215 13.87 -11.98 4.56
C CYS A 215 13.04 -11.74 5.83
N GLY A 216 12.03 -12.58 6.10
CA GLY A 216 11.20 -12.50 7.31
C GLY A 216 9.96 -11.60 7.22
N LEU A 217 9.68 -10.99 6.06
CA LEU A 217 8.44 -10.22 5.84
C LEU A 217 7.18 -11.11 5.71
N ALA A 218 7.35 -12.37 5.33
CA ALA A 218 6.31 -13.39 5.34
C ALA A 218 6.71 -14.57 6.21
N THR A 219 5.75 -15.17 6.91
CA THR A 219 6.00 -16.37 7.74
C THR A 219 5.96 -17.66 6.95
N HIS A 220 5.12 -17.69 5.92
CA HIS A 220 4.79 -18.89 5.18
C HIS A 220 4.73 -18.54 3.69
N TYR A 221 5.06 -19.51 2.86
CA TYR A 221 4.92 -19.44 1.42
C TYR A 221 4.14 -20.65 0.89
N THR A 222 3.20 -20.42 -0.02
CA THR A 222 2.44 -21.49 -0.67
C THR A 222 2.03 -21.10 -2.09
N LEU A 223 1.83 -22.07 -2.98
CA LEU A 223 1.26 -21.77 -4.29
C LEU A 223 -0.19 -21.28 -4.18
N SER A 224 -0.54 -20.23 -4.93
CA SER A 224 -1.88 -19.62 -4.92
C SER A 224 -3.00 -20.61 -5.28
N ALA A 225 -2.69 -21.69 -6.01
CA ALA A 225 -3.61 -22.78 -6.30
C ALA A 225 -4.07 -23.57 -5.07
N ARG A 226 -3.32 -23.51 -3.96
CA ARG A 226 -3.65 -24.20 -2.69
C ARG A 226 -4.49 -23.34 -1.74
N LEU A 227 -4.63 -22.04 -1.99
CA LEU A 227 -5.38 -21.16 -1.09
C LEU A 227 -6.80 -21.64 -0.80
N PRO A 228 -7.61 -22.14 -1.78
CA PRO A 228 -8.94 -22.65 -1.47
C PRO A 228 -8.93 -23.79 -0.45
N LEU A 229 -7.92 -24.67 -0.51
CA LEU A 229 -7.77 -25.78 0.44
C LEU A 229 -7.35 -25.27 1.83
N ILE A 230 -6.44 -24.29 1.88
CA ILE A 230 -6.04 -23.64 3.14
C ILE A 230 -7.24 -22.97 3.78
N GLU A 231 -8.00 -22.17 3.03
CA GLU A 231 -9.19 -21.48 3.53
C GLU A 231 -10.25 -22.47 4.04
N GLU A 232 -10.50 -23.57 3.32
CA GLU A 232 -11.42 -24.61 3.77
C GLU A 232 -10.96 -25.26 5.08
N HIS A 233 -9.67 -25.61 5.19
CA HIS A 233 -9.13 -26.27 6.37
C HIS A 233 -9.10 -25.33 7.57
N MET A 234 -8.66 -24.09 7.38
CA MET A 234 -8.69 -23.04 8.40
C MET A 234 -10.13 -22.79 8.86
N GLY A 235 -11.11 -22.78 7.96
CA GLY A 235 -12.52 -22.63 8.30
C GLY A 235 -13.07 -23.74 9.22
N LYS A 236 -12.47 -24.94 9.21
CA LYS A 236 -12.88 -26.07 10.06
C LYS A 236 -12.19 -26.09 11.42
N LEU A 237 -11.14 -25.29 11.62
CA LEU A 237 -10.43 -25.25 12.90
C LEU A 237 -11.31 -24.63 13.98
N VAL A 238 -11.24 -25.22 15.18
CA VAL A 238 -11.82 -24.71 16.41
C VAL A 238 -10.69 -24.59 17.43
N THR A 239 -9.95 -23.47 17.35
CA THR A 239 -8.76 -23.21 18.15
C THR A 239 -8.49 -21.71 18.21
N ASP A 240 -7.92 -21.26 19.32
CA ASP A 240 -7.28 -19.95 19.50
C ASP A 240 -5.75 -20.08 19.69
N ASP A 241 -5.23 -21.30 19.82
CA ASP A 241 -3.80 -21.60 19.93
C ASP A 241 -3.06 -21.30 18.60
N PRO A 242 -2.11 -20.33 18.61
CA PRO A 242 -1.31 -20.01 17.43
C PRO A 242 -0.53 -21.20 16.87
N SER A 243 -0.06 -22.13 17.72
CA SER A 243 0.77 -23.27 17.29
C SER A 243 0.01 -24.26 16.41
N VAL A 244 -1.30 -24.42 16.65
CA VAL A 244 -2.19 -25.24 15.82
C VAL A 244 -2.39 -24.60 14.44
N ILE A 245 -2.49 -23.27 14.40
CA ILE A 245 -2.61 -22.50 13.16
C ILE A 245 -1.31 -22.59 12.36
N GLU A 246 -0.18 -22.36 13.00
CA GLU A 246 1.16 -22.50 12.41
C GLU A 246 1.36 -23.89 11.80
N THR A 247 1.17 -24.95 12.60
CA THR A 247 1.26 -26.34 12.13
C THR A 247 0.31 -26.63 10.96
N THR A 248 -0.84 -25.95 10.91
CA THR A 248 -1.78 -26.10 9.79
C THR A 248 -1.27 -25.41 8.53
N LEU A 249 -0.72 -24.20 8.65
CA LEU A 249 -0.14 -23.46 7.52
C LEU A 249 1.12 -24.16 6.97
N GLU A 250 1.98 -24.68 7.84
CA GLU A 250 3.20 -25.42 7.48
C GLU A 250 2.92 -26.64 6.59
N LYS A 251 1.79 -27.35 6.79
CA LYS A 251 1.38 -28.49 5.95
C LYS A 251 1.18 -28.11 4.48
N TYR A 252 0.92 -26.84 4.20
CA TYR A 252 0.77 -26.31 2.85
C TYR A 252 1.97 -25.52 2.37
N GLY A 253 2.99 -25.40 3.22
CA GLY A 253 4.25 -24.73 2.91
C GLY A 253 4.92 -25.35 1.70
N ASP A 254 5.37 -24.51 0.78
CA ASP A 254 6.19 -24.91 -0.36
C ASP A 254 7.63 -24.44 -0.13
N LEU A 255 8.59 -25.33 -0.37
CA LEU A 255 10.00 -24.95 -0.36
C LEU A 255 10.32 -24.24 -1.69
N ALA A 256 10.73 -22.99 -1.59
CA ALA A 256 11.21 -22.21 -2.72
C ALA A 256 12.44 -21.41 -2.32
N GLN A 257 13.39 -21.31 -3.24
CA GLN A 257 14.62 -20.54 -3.07
C GLN A 257 14.53 -19.27 -3.92
N PRO A 258 15.07 -18.13 -3.43
CA PRO A 258 15.13 -16.92 -4.24
C PRO A 258 15.89 -17.15 -5.55
N ASP A 259 15.46 -16.50 -6.63
CA ASP A 259 16.18 -16.52 -7.91
C ASP A 259 17.59 -15.94 -7.76
N SER A 260 18.53 -16.40 -8.58
CA SER A 260 19.85 -15.78 -8.79
C SER A 260 19.84 -14.24 -8.95
N ARG A 261 18.76 -13.67 -9.46
CA ARG A 261 18.59 -12.22 -9.66
C ARG A 261 17.97 -11.50 -8.45
N SER A 262 17.57 -12.22 -7.41
CA SER A 262 16.96 -11.68 -6.21
C SER A 262 17.88 -10.65 -5.53
N ALA A 263 17.27 -9.63 -4.91
CA ALA A 263 17.99 -8.71 -4.04
C ALA A 263 18.67 -9.43 -2.86
N LEU A 264 18.13 -10.57 -2.43
CA LEU A 264 18.70 -11.39 -1.35
C LEU A 264 20.02 -12.06 -1.74
N GLN A 265 20.29 -12.24 -3.04
CA GLN A 265 21.60 -12.72 -3.52
C GLN A 265 22.66 -11.61 -3.55
N ARG A 266 22.27 -10.38 -3.17
CA ARG A 266 23.10 -9.17 -3.25
C ARG A 266 23.28 -8.49 -1.90
N ILE A 267 23.01 -9.20 -0.80
CA ILE A 267 23.06 -8.65 0.55
C ILE A 267 24.43 -8.04 0.86
N GLU A 268 25.53 -8.66 0.46
CA GLU A 268 26.87 -8.09 0.69
C GLU A 268 27.06 -6.72 0.02
N THR A 269 26.59 -6.57 -1.22
CA THR A 269 26.64 -5.29 -1.94
C THR A 269 25.67 -4.27 -1.35
N ILE A 270 24.48 -4.72 -0.96
CA ILE A 270 23.48 -3.88 -0.28
C ILE A 270 24.06 -3.36 1.04
N ASP A 271 24.59 -4.22 1.90
CA ASP A 271 25.18 -3.84 3.18
C ASP A 271 26.37 -2.91 3.00
N LYS A 272 27.22 -3.17 1.99
CA LYS A 272 28.33 -2.29 1.64
C LYS A 272 27.86 -0.89 1.27
N CYS A 273 26.83 -0.75 0.42
CA CYS A 273 26.44 0.54 -0.13
C CYS A 273 25.40 1.29 0.72
N PHE A 274 24.47 0.59 1.37
CA PHE A 274 23.36 1.18 2.13
C PHE A 274 23.65 1.38 3.63
N SER A 275 24.84 0.96 4.10
CA SER A 275 25.31 1.23 5.46
C SER A 275 25.72 2.68 5.73
N HIS A 276 25.99 3.47 4.67
CA HIS A 276 26.41 4.87 4.77
C HIS A 276 25.33 5.79 5.35
N ASP A 277 25.78 6.85 6.05
CA ASP A 277 24.90 7.66 6.91
C ASP A 277 23.94 8.58 6.16
N THR A 278 24.33 8.99 4.96
CA THR A 278 23.56 9.90 4.12
C THR A 278 23.19 9.28 2.79
N VAL A 279 22.11 9.77 2.18
CA VAL A 279 21.67 9.28 0.85
C VAL A 279 22.73 9.59 -0.21
N GLU A 280 23.40 10.74 -0.10
CA GLU A 280 24.52 11.14 -0.95
C GLU A 280 25.66 10.11 -0.93
N GLU A 281 26.10 9.71 0.26
CA GLU A 281 27.15 8.68 0.39
C GLU A 281 26.70 7.31 -0.15
N ILE A 282 25.42 6.94 0.04
CA ILE A 282 24.86 5.71 -0.55
C ILE A 282 24.92 5.76 -2.09
N VAL A 283 24.57 6.92 -2.68
CA VAL A 283 24.63 7.13 -4.13
C VAL A 283 26.07 7.06 -4.63
N ASP A 284 27.03 7.69 -3.93
CA ASP A 284 28.44 7.66 -4.28
C ASP A 284 29.05 6.26 -4.16
N ALA A 285 28.68 5.51 -3.13
CA ALA A 285 29.09 4.12 -2.93
C ALA A 285 28.57 3.22 -4.05
N LEU A 286 27.29 3.34 -4.42
CA LEU A 286 26.71 2.60 -5.54
C LEU A 286 27.34 2.98 -6.89
N ALA A 287 27.65 4.26 -7.12
CA ALA A 287 28.31 4.71 -8.34
C ALA A 287 29.73 4.15 -8.44
N SER A 288 30.46 4.13 -7.33
CA SER A 288 31.78 3.51 -7.23
C SER A 288 31.70 2.01 -7.50
N GLU A 289 30.75 1.31 -6.87
CA GLU A 289 30.54 -0.12 -7.07
C GLU A 289 30.17 -0.46 -8.51
N ALA A 290 29.27 0.30 -9.12
CA ALA A 290 28.88 0.15 -10.52
C ALA A 290 30.09 0.28 -11.46
N SER A 291 30.99 1.23 -11.19
CA SER A 291 32.19 1.45 -12.00
C SER A 291 33.24 0.34 -11.84
N GLN A 292 33.35 -0.25 -10.65
CA GLN A 292 34.35 -1.30 -10.36
C GLN A 292 33.91 -2.67 -10.87
N THR A 293 32.64 -3.00 -10.70
CA THR A 293 32.08 -4.33 -11.01
C THR A 293 31.48 -4.42 -12.41
N ASN A 294 31.12 -3.28 -13.02
CA ASN A 294 30.27 -3.20 -14.20
C ASN A 294 28.93 -3.96 -14.04
N ASP A 295 28.42 -4.09 -12.81
CA ASP A 295 27.16 -4.78 -12.55
C ASP A 295 25.95 -3.90 -12.98
N PRO A 296 25.10 -4.38 -13.92
CA PRO A 296 23.89 -3.66 -14.32
C PRO A 296 22.92 -3.39 -13.17
N TRP A 297 22.94 -4.20 -12.11
CA TRP A 297 22.06 -4.01 -10.94
C TRP A 297 22.40 -2.72 -10.18
N CYS A 298 23.67 -2.40 -9.99
CA CYS A 298 24.09 -1.16 -9.33
C CYS A 298 23.62 0.06 -10.14
N THR A 299 23.75 0.00 -11.46
CA THR A 299 23.29 1.06 -12.37
C THR A 299 21.77 1.22 -12.34
N SER A 300 21.03 0.10 -12.35
CA SER A 300 19.57 0.09 -12.21
C SER A 300 19.12 0.71 -10.89
N THR A 301 19.77 0.35 -9.79
CA THR A 301 19.49 0.87 -8.43
C THR A 301 19.71 2.38 -8.35
N LEU A 302 20.83 2.88 -8.91
CA LEU A 302 21.10 4.32 -9.01
C LEU A 302 20.01 5.07 -9.79
N ASN A 303 19.55 4.51 -10.90
CA ASN A 303 18.49 5.14 -11.68
C ASN A 303 17.17 5.21 -10.89
N ARG A 304 16.84 4.17 -10.11
CA ARG A 304 15.66 4.20 -9.23
C ARG A 304 15.76 5.27 -8.16
N LEU A 305 16.92 5.44 -7.52
CA LEU A 305 17.12 6.51 -6.55
C LEU A 305 16.96 7.90 -7.20
N LYS A 306 17.45 8.09 -8.43
CA LYS A 306 17.29 9.35 -9.18
C LYS A 306 15.83 9.66 -9.58
N GLU A 307 14.99 8.65 -9.70
CA GLU A 307 13.56 8.83 -9.99
C GLU A 307 12.72 9.26 -8.77
N ALA A 308 13.23 9.02 -7.56
CA ALA A 308 12.53 9.33 -6.31
C ALA A 308 12.64 10.81 -5.93
N SER A 309 11.74 11.28 -5.06
CA SER A 309 11.84 12.61 -4.46
C SER A 309 13.09 12.71 -3.57
N PRO A 310 13.98 13.70 -3.78
CA PRO A 310 15.19 13.86 -2.98
C PRO A 310 14.90 14.03 -1.48
N LEU A 311 13.88 14.82 -1.13
CA LEU A 311 13.45 15.00 0.27
C LEU A 311 12.94 13.67 0.84
N SER A 312 12.12 12.95 0.07
CA SER A 312 11.55 11.67 0.50
C SER A 312 12.62 10.61 0.76
N LEU A 313 13.71 10.58 -0.03
CA LEU A 313 14.83 9.69 0.22
C LEU A 313 15.51 9.97 1.57
N LYS A 314 15.82 11.23 1.87
CA LYS A 314 16.47 11.59 3.15
C LYS A 314 15.57 11.28 4.35
N VAL A 315 14.28 11.62 4.24
CA VAL A 315 13.28 11.35 5.28
C VAL A 315 13.09 9.84 5.48
N ALA A 316 13.03 9.05 4.41
CA ALA A 316 12.90 7.60 4.48
C ALA A 316 14.12 6.94 5.14
N LEU A 317 15.34 7.32 4.76
CA LEU A 317 16.57 6.79 5.35
C LEU A 317 16.60 7.03 6.87
N ARG A 318 16.33 8.26 7.30
CA ARG A 318 16.29 8.63 8.71
C ARG A 318 15.20 7.86 9.46
N SER A 319 13.98 7.80 8.90
CA SER A 319 12.85 7.11 9.53
C SER A 319 13.15 5.63 9.77
N ILE A 320 13.67 4.92 8.76
CA ILE A 320 14.03 3.50 8.90
C ILE A 320 15.13 3.31 9.95
N ARG A 321 16.18 4.14 9.93
CA ARG A 321 17.29 4.02 10.89
C ARG A 321 16.86 4.27 12.33
N GLU A 322 16.06 5.30 12.57
CA GLU A 322 15.52 5.57 13.91
C GLU A 322 14.51 4.48 14.34
N GLY A 323 13.76 3.89 13.39
CA GLY A 323 12.83 2.79 13.65
C GLY A 323 13.48 1.54 14.22
N ARG A 324 14.78 1.32 13.95
CA ARG A 324 15.57 0.19 14.46
C ARG A 324 15.66 0.15 15.99
N PHE A 325 15.43 1.29 16.65
CA PHE A 325 15.55 1.45 18.11
C PHE A 325 14.22 1.82 18.77
N GLN A 326 13.11 1.67 18.05
CA GLN A 326 11.79 2.11 18.48
C GLN A 326 10.79 0.97 18.44
N THR A 327 9.79 1.05 19.32
CA THR A 327 8.62 0.17 19.29
C THR A 327 7.68 0.54 18.13
N LEU A 328 6.74 -0.35 17.80
CA LEU A 328 5.76 -0.12 16.73
C LEU A 328 4.92 1.15 16.98
N ASP A 329 4.48 1.42 18.21
CA ASP A 329 3.71 2.63 18.55
C ASP A 329 4.54 3.91 18.37
N GLN A 330 5.82 3.89 18.73
CA GLN A 330 6.73 5.02 18.56
C GLN A 330 6.95 5.30 17.06
N CYS A 331 7.17 4.25 16.26
CA CYS A 331 7.31 4.36 14.81
C CYS A 331 6.03 4.94 14.18
N LEU A 332 4.85 4.40 14.51
CA LEU A 332 3.56 4.87 13.98
C LEU A 332 3.25 6.31 14.40
N SER A 333 3.58 6.69 15.63
CA SER A 333 3.37 8.07 16.12
C SER A 333 4.26 9.07 15.38
N ARG A 334 5.53 8.70 15.11
CA ARG A 334 6.45 9.51 14.31
C ARG A 334 5.98 9.60 12.85
N GLU A 335 5.69 8.45 12.25
CA GLU A 335 5.19 8.36 10.88
C GLU A 335 3.89 9.15 10.70
N TYR A 336 3.01 9.20 11.70
CA TYR A 336 1.82 10.03 11.68
C TYR A 336 2.17 11.52 11.49
N HIS A 337 3.10 12.05 12.29
CA HIS A 337 3.55 13.43 12.12
C HIS A 337 4.19 13.66 10.74
N MET A 338 5.05 12.73 10.29
CA MET A 338 5.67 12.80 8.97
C MET A 338 4.65 12.82 7.84
N SER A 339 3.62 11.97 7.94
CA SER A 339 2.53 11.90 6.96
C SER A 339 1.75 13.21 6.92
N LEU A 340 1.45 13.80 8.08
CA LEU A 340 0.78 15.10 8.15
C LEU A 340 1.63 16.22 7.55
N GLN A 341 2.94 16.24 7.82
CA GLN A 341 3.85 17.21 7.22
C GLN A 341 3.90 17.05 5.70
N ALA A 342 4.04 15.82 5.20
CA ALA A 342 4.13 15.53 3.77
C ALA A 342 2.87 15.95 2.99
N ILE A 343 1.67 15.82 3.58
CA ILE A 343 0.42 16.27 2.91
C ILE A 343 0.11 17.76 3.10
N SER A 344 0.75 18.44 4.05
CA SER A 344 0.45 19.84 4.38
C SER A 344 0.90 20.84 3.32
N LYS A 345 1.88 20.46 2.48
CA LYS A 345 2.58 21.32 1.52
C LYS A 345 3.39 22.47 2.14
N ASN A 346 3.63 22.46 3.45
CA ASN A 346 4.43 23.49 4.12
C ASN A 346 5.92 23.41 3.76
N ILE A 347 6.44 22.18 3.60
CA ILE A 347 7.86 21.92 3.33
C ILE A 347 8.08 21.68 1.83
N SER A 348 7.25 20.83 1.23
CA SER A 348 7.33 20.44 -0.17
C SER A 348 5.96 20.03 -0.72
N GLY A 349 5.74 20.26 -2.02
CA GLY A 349 4.57 19.79 -2.75
C GLY A 349 4.71 18.38 -3.35
N ASP A 350 5.82 17.68 -3.06
CA ASP A 350 6.23 16.44 -3.72
C ASP A 350 5.16 15.34 -3.66
N PHE A 351 4.43 15.17 -2.54
CA PHE A 351 3.36 14.17 -2.46
C PHE A 351 2.30 14.38 -3.57
N CYS A 352 1.81 15.62 -3.72
CA CYS A 352 0.81 15.90 -4.74
C CYS A 352 1.38 15.77 -6.15
N GLU A 353 2.62 16.21 -6.38
CA GLU A 353 3.27 16.10 -7.69
C GLU A 353 3.55 14.64 -8.08
N GLY A 354 4.02 13.84 -7.14
CA GLY A 354 4.30 12.42 -7.36
C GLY A 354 3.03 11.63 -7.64
N VAL A 355 1.96 11.85 -6.87
CA VAL A 355 0.64 11.24 -7.13
C VAL A 355 0.09 11.68 -8.49
N ARG A 356 0.21 12.97 -8.82
CA ARG A 356 -0.17 13.49 -10.15
C ARG A 356 0.58 12.75 -11.25
N ALA A 357 1.90 12.77 -11.22
CA ALA A 357 2.76 12.23 -12.28
C ALA A 357 2.62 10.70 -12.46
N ARG A 358 2.53 9.94 -11.36
CA ARG A 358 2.56 8.46 -11.41
C ARG A 358 1.18 7.83 -11.55
N VAL A 359 0.12 8.45 -11.02
CA VAL A 359 -1.18 7.79 -10.86
C VAL A 359 -2.32 8.52 -11.57
N VAL A 360 -2.36 9.85 -11.49
CA VAL A 360 -3.45 10.66 -12.07
C VAL A 360 -3.22 10.90 -13.57
N ASP A 361 -2.15 11.62 -13.90
CA ASP A 361 -1.80 11.99 -15.27
C ASP A 361 -0.97 10.90 -15.96
N LYS A 362 -0.21 10.13 -15.17
CA LYS A 362 0.62 9.00 -15.64
C LYS A 362 1.68 9.40 -16.68
N ASP A 363 2.21 10.61 -16.57
CA ASP A 363 3.32 11.09 -17.41
C ASP A 363 4.69 10.53 -16.97
N MET A 364 4.76 9.96 -15.76
CA MET A 364 5.98 9.43 -15.14
C MET A 364 7.12 10.47 -15.02
N ALA A 365 6.78 11.75 -15.00
CA ALA A 365 7.73 12.86 -15.00
C ALA A 365 7.44 13.86 -13.86
N PRO A 366 7.56 13.43 -12.59
CA PRO A 366 7.36 14.31 -11.45
C PRO A 366 8.41 15.42 -11.41
N LYS A 367 7.98 16.63 -11.06
CA LYS A 367 8.83 17.80 -10.88
C LYS A 367 9.06 18.06 -9.40
N TRP A 368 10.03 17.35 -8.83
CA TRP A 368 10.35 17.45 -7.42
C TRP A 368 10.85 18.84 -7.03
N ASP A 369 10.43 19.30 -5.85
CA ASP A 369 10.90 20.51 -5.20
C ASP A 369 11.20 20.20 -3.72
N PRO A 370 12.47 20.04 -3.33
CA PRO A 370 13.69 20.39 -4.08
C PRO A 370 14.07 19.36 -5.16
N PRO A 371 14.72 19.77 -6.27
CA PRO A 371 14.93 18.91 -7.45
C PRO A 371 16.13 17.95 -7.35
N MET A 372 17.00 18.10 -6.35
CA MET A 372 18.20 17.26 -6.16
C MET A 372 18.62 17.20 -4.68
N LEU A 373 19.41 16.18 -4.31
CA LEU A 373 19.77 15.88 -2.92
C LEU A 373 20.50 17.03 -2.23
N GLU A 374 21.39 17.71 -2.94
CA GLU A 374 22.20 18.82 -2.45
C GLU A 374 21.39 20.08 -2.13
N LYS A 375 20.13 20.12 -2.57
CA LYS A 375 19.18 21.21 -2.27
C LYS A 375 18.26 20.88 -1.11
N VAL A 376 18.28 19.65 -0.59
CA VAL A 376 17.56 19.28 0.63
C VAL A 376 18.45 19.65 1.83
N SER A 377 18.06 20.70 2.54
CA SER A 377 18.72 21.09 3.79
C SER A 377 18.31 20.19 4.97
N ASP A 378 19.16 20.12 5.99
CA ASP A 378 18.86 19.36 7.22
C ASP A 378 17.62 19.90 7.93
N ASP A 379 17.42 21.23 7.94
CA ASP A 379 16.22 21.86 8.50
C ASP A 379 14.92 21.38 7.82
N MET A 380 14.95 21.14 6.50
CA MET A 380 13.79 20.59 5.79
C MET A 380 13.50 19.16 6.24
N VAL A 381 14.55 18.35 6.43
CA VAL A 381 14.40 16.98 6.93
C VAL A 381 13.88 17.02 8.36
N ASP A 382 14.47 17.81 9.26
CA ASP A 382 14.06 17.96 10.65
C ASP A 382 12.59 18.35 10.79
N GLN A 383 12.12 19.32 9.98
CA GLN A 383 10.73 19.75 9.98
C GLN A 383 9.75 18.63 9.62
N CYS A 384 10.14 17.67 8.77
CA CYS A 384 9.30 16.51 8.44
C CYS A 384 9.02 15.62 9.67
N PHE A 385 9.85 15.66 10.72
CA PHE A 385 9.67 14.86 11.93
C PHE A 385 8.94 15.60 13.05
N LEU A 386 8.63 16.88 12.87
CA LEU A 386 7.92 17.70 13.86
C LEU A 386 6.39 17.61 13.66
N PRO A 387 5.59 17.80 14.74
CA PRO A 387 4.15 17.96 14.61
C PRO A 387 3.78 19.13 13.68
N LEU A 388 2.64 19.03 12.99
CA LEU A 388 2.18 20.06 12.04
C LEU A 388 2.01 21.44 12.70
N SER A 389 1.62 21.47 13.97
CA SER A 389 1.58 22.66 14.82
C SER A 389 1.68 22.25 16.29
N ALA A 390 1.97 23.20 17.18
CA ALA A 390 2.02 22.94 18.63
C ALA A 390 0.69 22.44 19.23
N SER A 391 -0.44 22.70 18.55
CA SER A 391 -1.78 22.27 18.94
C SER A 391 -2.28 21.05 18.17
N GLU A 392 -1.51 20.53 17.21
CA GLU A 392 -1.92 19.35 16.45
C GLU A 392 -1.92 18.13 17.37
N PRO A 393 -3.04 17.41 17.53
CA PRO A 393 -3.06 16.20 18.33
C PRO A 393 -2.20 15.11 17.67
N GLY A 394 -1.39 14.44 18.47
CA GLY A 394 -0.67 13.24 18.03
C GLY A 394 -1.59 12.04 17.79
N LEU A 395 -1.00 10.92 17.38
CA LEU A 395 -1.72 9.65 17.28
C LEU A 395 -1.93 9.05 18.69
N ASP A 396 -3.17 9.05 19.16
CA ASP A 396 -3.51 8.50 20.49
C ASP A 396 -3.62 6.96 20.41
N LEU A 397 -2.58 6.27 20.85
CA LEU A 397 -2.50 4.82 20.85
C LEU A 397 -2.64 4.25 22.27
N PRO A 398 -3.41 3.17 22.47
CA PRO A 398 -3.66 2.59 23.80
C PRO A 398 -2.48 1.77 24.38
N THR A 399 -1.29 2.36 24.47
CA THR A 399 -0.02 1.70 24.86
C THR A 399 0.04 1.20 26.30
N LYS A 400 -0.82 1.72 27.19
CA LYS A 400 -0.86 1.29 28.61
C LYS A 400 -1.59 -0.04 28.82
N ILE A 401 -2.37 -0.49 27.84
CA ILE A 401 -3.25 -1.66 27.95
C ILE A 401 -2.92 -2.73 26.89
N ARG A 402 -1.97 -2.46 26.00
CA ARG A 402 -1.62 -3.27 24.84
C ARG A 402 -0.13 -3.23 24.59
N GLU A 403 0.48 -4.40 24.46
CA GLU A 403 1.87 -4.56 24.04
C GLU A 403 1.90 -5.19 22.64
N ALA A 404 2.84 -4.74 21.80
CA ALA A 404 2.97 -5.28 20.45
C ALA A 404 3.53 -6.71 20.50
N PHE A 405 3.05 -7.55 19.60
CA PHE A 405 3.68 -8.84 19.32
C PHE A 405 5.02 -8.53 18.62
N ILE A 406 6.15 -8.76 19.31
CA ILE A 406 7.50 -8.59 18.77
C ILE A 406 7.96 -9.89 18.14
#